data_AF-A0A7C3E4K9-F1
#
_entry.id   AF-A0A7C3E4K9-F1
#
_cell.length_a   1.000
_cell.length_b   1.000
_cell.length_c   1.000
_cell.angle_alpha   90.00
_cell.angle_beta   90.00
_cell.angle_gamma   90.00
#
_symmetry.space_group_name_H-M   'P 1'
#
loop_
_entity.id
_entity.type
_entity.pdbx_description
1 polymer ?
#
loop_
_entity_poly.entity_id
_entity_poly.type
_entity_poly.pdbx_seq_one_letter_code
_entity_poly.pdbx_strand_id
1 'polypeptide(L)'
;MLTSASIQLLIQELNNDLRYIKDAAQACERAEVRVESSFWSDEMDLLALGSTLHNLYNAFEGYFMRVAKFFENNIEKQSWHRDLLDRMALEIPGIRPALISNRAMIDRLDELRRFRHVFRNLYKTQLHPGKVKIVLESTRGLADDFTKLHEDFTRWLGTLAAEIDE
;
A
#
# COMPACT_ATOMS: atom_id res chain seq x y z
N MET A 1 5.19 23.55 10.31
CA MET A 1 5.67 24.26 9.10
C MET A 1 6.54 23.29 8.33
N LEU A 2 6.43 23.30 7.00
CA LEU A 2 7.28 22.48 6.14
C LEU A 2 8.73 22.98 6.28
N THR A 3 9.62 22.12 6.73
CA THR A 3 11.07 22.40 6.86
C THR A 3 11.87 21.27 6.23
N SER A 4 13.10 21.54 5.80
CA SER A 4 14.03 20.50 5.31
C SER A 4 14.15 19.34 6.29
N ALA A 5 14.33 19.61 7.59
CA ALA A 5 14.37 18.59 8.63
C ALA A 5 13.08 17.73 8.70
N SER A 6 11.90 18.33 8.54
CA SER A 6 10.64 17.57 8.52
C SER A 6 10.50 16.68 7.28
N ILE A 7 11.03 17.11 6.13
CA ILE A 7 11.04 16.31 4.90
C ILE A 7 12.04 15.16 5.01
N GLN A 8 13.23 15.41 5.57
CA GLN A 8 14.20 14.33 5.83
C GLN A 8 13.64 13.27 6.79
N LEU A 9 12.89 13.70 7.82
CA LEU A 9 12.17 12.76 8.68
C LEU A 9 11.14 11.94 7.88
N LEU A 10 10.32 12.58 7.03
CA LEU A 10 9.37 11.88 6.18
C LEU A 10 10.07 10.83 5.29
N ILE A 11 11.20 11.17 4.67
CA ILE A 11 11.96 10.21 3.84
C ILE A 11 12.33 8.97 4.65
N GLN A 12 12.85 9.14 5.88
CA GLN A 12 13.22 8.00 6.73
C GLN A 12 12.00 7.17 7.16
N GLU A 13 10.87 7.81 7.43
CA GLU A 13 9.63 7.11 7.75
C GLU A 13 9.09 6.31 6.56
N LEU A 14 9.11 6.89 5.34
CA LEU A 14 8.70 6.18 4.13
C LEU A 14 9.65 5.03 3.78
N ASN A 15 10.95 5.17 4.03
CA ASN A 15 11.91 4.07 3.90
C ASN A 15 11.56 2.91 4.84
N ASN A 16 11.09 3.21 6.06
CA ASN A 16 10.63 2.19 7.00
C ASN A 16 9.32 1.54 6.54
N ASP A 17 8.37 2.34 6.06
CA ASP A 17 7.09 1.85 5.55
C ASP A 17 7.31 0.95 4.31
N LEU A 18 8.28 1.26 3.43
CA LEU A 18 8.66 0.38 2.32
C LEU A 18 9.17 -0.98 2.81
N ARG A 19 9.97 -1.02 3.89
CA ARG A 19 10.42 -2.30 4.46
C ARG A 19 9.24 -3.13 4.95
N TYR A 20 8.27 -2.51 5.63
CA TYR A 20 7.06 -3.22 6.06
C TYR A 20 6.23 -3.76 4.90
N ILE A 21 6.13 -3.00 3.79
CA ILE A 21 5.48 -3.47 2.57
C ILE A 21 6.19 -4.72 2.02
N LYS A 22 7.53 -4.70 1.96
CA LYS A 22 8.33 -5.85 1.50
C LYS A 22 8.17 -7.06 2.41
N ASP A 23 8.21 -6.88 3.72
CA ASP A 23 8.02 -7.95 4.70
C ASP A 23 6.62 -8.58 4.59
N ALA A 24 5.60 -7.76 4.39
CA ALA A 24 4.22 -8.22 4.20
C ALA A 24 4.04 -8.97 2.86
N ALA A 25 4.70 -8.53 1.79
CA ALA A 25 4.70 -9.23 0.51
C ALA A 25 5.35 -10.62 0.63
N GLN A 26 6.50 -10.71 1.29
CA GLN A 26 7.15 -12.00 1.56
C GLN A 26 6.29 -12.91 2.46
N ALA A 27 5.50 -12.34 3.37
CA ALA A 27 4.55 -13.13 4.16
C ALA A 27 3.43 -13.74 3.29
N CYS A 28 2.99 -13.02 2.25
CA CYS A 28 2.04 -13.55 1.27
C CYS A 28 2.65 -14.72 0.50
N GLU A 29 3.89 -14.59 0.02
CA GLU A 29 4.60 -15.66 -0.69
C GLU A 29 4.76 -16.93 0.18
N ARG A 30 5.12 -16.77 1.46
CA ARG A 30 5.19 -17.92 2.39
C ARG A 30 3.83 -18.57 2.62
N ALA A 31 2.76 -17.78 2.67
CA ALA A 31 1.40 -18.30 2.84
C ALA A 31 0.89 -18.97 1.55
N GLU A 32 1.29 -18.49 0.37
CA GLU A 32 1.03 -19.11 -0.93
C GLU A 32 1.57 -20.55 -0.98
N VAL A 33 2.83 -20.75 -0.58
CA VAL A 33 3.44 -22.10 -0.53
C VAL A 33 2.62 -23.08 0.33
N ARG A 34 2.02 -22.59 1.43
CA ARG A 34 1.19 -23.41 2.31
C ARG A 34 -0.12 -23.82 1.65
N VAL A 35 -0.85 -22.86 1.06
CA VAL A 35 -2.12 -23.18 0.36
C VAL A 35 -1.89 -24.03 -0.88
N GLU A 36 -0.76 -23.90 -1.56
CA GLU A 36 -0.38 -24.79 -2.66
C GLU A 36 -0.15 -26.22 -2.17
N SER A 37 0.55 -26.38 -1.05
CA SER A 37 0.83 -27.69 -0.44
C SER A 37 -0.44 -28.42 0.01
N SER A 38 -1.47 -27.69 0.44
CA SER A 38 -2.79 -28.24 0.80
C SER A 38 -3.78 -28.28 -0.37
N PHE A 39 -3.30 -28.08 -1.61
CA PHE A 39 -4.13 -28.03 -2.82
C PHE A 39 -5.34 -27.09 -2.71
N TRP A 40 -5.17 -25.98 -1.98
CA TRP A 40 -6.20 -24.96 -1.75
C TRP A 40 -7.47 -25.48 -1.05
N SER A 41 -7.36 -26.58 -0.31
CA SER A 41 -8.48 -27.24 0.37
C SER A 41 -8.52 -26.99 1.89
N ASP A 42 -7.39 -26.59 2.48
CA ASP A 42 -7.31 -26.33 3.92
C ASP A 42 -7.80 -24.92 4.26
N GLU A 43 -8.83 -24.84 5.11
CA GLU A 43 -9.45 -23.57 5.51
C GLU A 43 -8.49 -22.69 6.33
N MET A 44 -7.63 -23.29 7.17
CA MET A 44 -6.71 -22.52 8.01
C MET A 44 -5.58 -21.92 7.20
N ASP A 45 -5.05 -22.63 6.21
CA ASP A 45 -4.08 -22.08 5.26
C ASP A 45 -4.69 -20.96 4.42
N LEU A 46 -5.95 -21.10 3.95
CA LEU A 46 -6.65 -20.03 3.23
C LEU A 46 -6.87 -18.79 4.11
N LEU A 47 -7.24 -18.97 5.38
CA LEU A 47 -7.39 -17.88 6.34
C LEU A 47 -6.05 -17.19 6.62
N ALA A 48 -4.96 -17.96 6.74
CA ALA A 48 -3.61 -17.43 6.91
C ALA A 48 -3.19 -16.59 5.69
N LEU A 49 -3.43 -17.08 4.48
CA LEU A 49 -3.18 -16.32 3.25
C LEU A 49 -4.07 -15.06 3.17
N GLY A 50 -5.35 -15.17 3.48
CA GLY A 50 -6.24 -14.01 3.52
C GLY A 50 -5.76 -12.93 4.50
N SER A 51 -5.24 -13.35 5.67
CA SER A 51 -4.67 -12.45 6.66
C SER A 51 -3.40 -11.74 6.16
N THR A 52 -2.51 -12.44 5.44
CA THR A 52 -1.30 -11.81 4.89
C THR A 52 -1.63 -10.84 3.77
N LEU A 53 -2.55 -11.17 2.86
CA LEU A 53 -3.03 -10.26 1.81
C LEU A 53 -3.68 -9.00 2.41
N HIS A 54 -4.48 -9.15 3.47
CA HIS A 54 -5.04 -8.03 4.21
C HIS A 54 -3.93 -7.15 4.82
N ASN A 55 -2.93 -7.76 5.46
CA ASN A 55 -1.83 -7.03 6.06
C ASN A 55 -0.95 -6.31 5.04
N LEU A 56 -0.75 -6.89 3.85
CA LEU A 56 -0.05 -6.23 2.75
C LEU A 56 -0.74 -4.92 2.35
N TYR A 57 -2.07 -4.94 2.17
CA TYR A 57 -2.78 -3.69 1.88
C TYR A 57 -2.71 -2.70 3.05
N ASN A 58 -2.77 -3.16 4.30
CA ASN A 58 -2.62 -2.28 5.46
C ASN A 58 -1.25 -1.56 5.47
N ALA A 59 -0.18 -2.23 5.05
CA ALA A 59 1.14 -1.62 4.94
C ALA A 59 1.16 -0.48 3.90
N PHE A 60 0.56 -0.71 2.72
CA PHE A 60 0.36 0.34 1.73
C PHE A 60 -0.52 1.50 2.25
N GLU A 61 -1.64 1.18 2.89
CA GLU A 61 -2.56 2.16 3.47
C GLU A 61 -1.84 3.05 4.51
N GLY A 62 -0.96 2.48 5.33
CA GLY A 62 -0.11 3.20 6.27
C GLY A 62 0.84 4.18 5.58
N TYR A 63 1.54 3.74 4.54
CA TYR A 63 2.41 4.58 3.71
C TYR A 63 1.63 5.75 3.11
N PHE A 64 0.48 5.48 2.48
CA PHE A 64 -0.34 6.51 1.82
C PHE A 64 -0.90 7.52 2.83
N MET A 65 -1.32 7.04 4.00
CA MET A 65 -1.78 7.90 5.08
C MET A 65 -0.68 8.86 5.55
N ARG A 66 0.57 8.40 5.63
CA ARG A 66 1.69 9.25 6.02
C ARG A 66 1.93 10.37 5.01
N VAL A 67 1.96 10.04 3.71
CA VAL A 67 2.08 11.03 2.63
C VAL A 67 0.94 12.06 2.70
N ALA A 68 -0.31 11.59 2.81
CA ALA A 68 -1.47 12.46 2.87
C ALA A 68 -1.43 13.39 4.10
N LYS A 69 -1.08 12.87 5.28
CA LYS A 69 -0.97 13.68 6.50
C LYS A 69 0.11 14.75 6.41
N PHE A 70 1.24 14.43 5.80
CA PHE A 70 2.35 15.37 5.71
C PHE A 70 2.03 16.57 4.81
N PHE A 71 1.45 16.32 3.64
CA PHE A 71 1.22 17.36 2.63
C PHE A 71 -0.14 18.05 2.74
N GLU A 72 -1.17 17.33 3.19
CA GLU A 72 -2.56 17.74 3.01
C GLU A 72 -3.22 18.14 4.34
N ASN A 73 -2.39 18.62 5.30
CA ASN A 73 -2.55 19.03 6.74
C ASN A 73 -3.90 19.60 7.26
N ASN A 74 -5.00 19.58 6.50
CA ASN A 74 -6.34 20.04 6.86
C ASN A 74 -7.45 19.11 6.30
N ILE A 75 -7.36 17.80 6.54
CA ILE A 75 -8.44 16.87 6.17
C ILE A 75 -9.52 16.87 7.27
N GLU A 76 -10.60 17.62 7.08
CA GLU A 76 -11.79 17.49 7.92
C GLU A 76 -12.40 16.07 7.80
N LYS A 77 -12.69 15.45 8.94
CA LYS A 77 -13.05 14.03 9.12
C LYS A 77 -14.21 13.50 8.25
N GLN A 78 -15.06 14.36 7.67
CA GLN A 78 -16.35 13.92 7.09
C GLN A 78 -16.41 13.85 5.56
N SER A 79 -15.48 14.43 4.80
CA SER A 79 -15.63 14.49 3.32
C SER A 79 -14.57 13.77 2.49
N TRP A 80 -13.58 13.09 3.08
CA TRP A 80 -12.42 12.67 2.27
C TRP A 80 -11.83 11.27 2.51
N HIS A 81 -12.58 10.33 3.10
CA HIS A 81 -12.25 8.90 3.04
C HIS A 81 -12.60 8.25 1.69
N ARG A 82 -12.56 9.04 0.60
CA ARG A 82 -12.56 8.52 -0.77
C ARG A 82 -11.13 8.04 -1.00
N ASP A 83 -11.01 6.73 -1.01
CA ASP A 83 -9.82 5.90 -1.24
C ASP A 83 -8.46 6.61 -1.17
N LEU A 84 -7.65 6.31 -0.15
CA LEU A 84 -6.27 6.81 -0.06
C LEU A 84 -5.48 6.51 -1.35
N LEU A 85 -5.79 5.39 -2.01
CA LEU A 85 -5.22 5.02 -3.28
C LEU A 85 -5.49 6.06 -4.37
N ASP A 86 -6.74 6.52 -4.51
CA ASP A 86 -7.12 7.54 -5.50
C ASP A 86 -6.33 8.83 -5.27
N ARG A 87 -6.12 9.20 -4.01
CA ARG A 87 -5.35 10.41 -3.67
C ARG A 87 -3.89 10.30 -4.05
N MET A 88 -3.30 9.12 -3.92
CA MET A 88 -1.92 8.89 -4.33
C MET A 88 -1.75 8.97 -5.85
N ALA A 89 -2.83 8.77 -6.61
CA ALA A 89 -2.84 8.93 -8.06
C ALA A 89 -2.96 10.37 -8.54
N LEU A 90 -3.36 11.31 -7.66
CA LEU A 90 -3.51 12.71 -8.00
C LEU A 90 -2.18 13.45 -7.86
N GLU A 91 -1.82 14.17 -8.91
CA GLU A 91 -0.93 15.33 -8.82
C GLU A 91 -1.69 16.47 -8.16
N ILE A 92 -1.06 17.12 -7.17
CA ILE A 92 -1.62 18.27 -6.49
C ILE A 92 -0.68 19.45 -6.77
N PRO A 93 -0.99 20.30 -7.77
CA PRO A 93 -0.11 21.38 -8.21
C PRO A 93 0.32 22.27 -7.05
N GLY A 94 1.62 22.54 -6.96
CA GLY A 94 2.22 23.34 -5.89
C GLY A 94 2.31 22.65 -4.52
N ILE A 95 1.85 21.41 -4.39
CA ILE A 95 1.90 20.65 -3.13
C ILE A 95 2.75 19.39 -3.27
N ARG A 96 2.40 18.49 -4.20
CA ARG A 96 3.17 17.26 -4.48
C ARG A 96 2.82 16.65 -5.84
N PRO A 97 3.76 15.95 -6.50
CA PRO A 97 3.44 15.10 -7.64
C PRO A 97 2.55 13.91 -7.22
N ALA A 98 1.99 13.23 -8.21
CA ALA A 98 1.35 11.93 -7.99
C ALA A 98 2.41 10.91 -7.51
N LEU A 99 2.09 10.18 -6.44
CA LEU A 99 2.93 9.06 -5.98
C LEU A 99 2.77 7.86 -6.93
N ILE A 100 1.56 7.64 -7.45
CA ILE A 100 1.23 6.50 -8.31
C ILE A 100 0.67 7.02 -9.63
N SER A 101 1.51 7.18 -10.63
CA SER A 101 1.10 7.66 -11.96
C SER A 101 0.63 6.55 -12.91
N ASN A 102 0.93 5.28 -12.61
CA ASN A 102 0.62 4.15 -13.47
C ASN A 102 -0.73 3.49 -13.12
N ARG A 103 -1.62 3.42 -14.10
CA ARG A 103 -2.93 2.76 -14.00
C ARG A 103 -2.84 1.29 -13.56
N ALA A 104 -1.87 0.52 -14.05
CA ALA A 104 -1.72 -0.89 -13.69
C ALA A 104 -1.39 -1.08 -12.20
N MET A 105 -0.62 -0.17 -11.60
CA MET A 105 -0.34 -0.20 -10.16
C MET A 105 -1.62 0.09 -9.35
N ILE A 106 -2.41 1.07 -9.78
CA ILE A 106 -3.69 1.42 -9.15
C ILE A 106 -4.64 0.23 -9.17
N ASP A 107 -4.84 -0.41 -10.33
CA ASP A 107 -5.78 -1.53 -10.45
C ASP A 107 -5.40 -2.70 -9.53
N ARG A 108 -4.10 -3.00 -9.40
CA ARG A 108 -3.60 -4.06 -8.52
C ARG A 108 -3.78 -3.77 -7.04
N LEU A 109 -3.55 -2.52 -6.63
CA LEU A 109 -3.76 -2.06 -5.26
C LEU A 109 -5.26 -1.99 -4.92
N ASP A 110 -6.12 -1.62 -5.88
CA ASP A 110 -7.57 -1.59 -5.70
C ASP A 110 -8.14 -3.01 -5.51
N GLU A 111 -7.61 -4.00 -6.22
CA GLU A 111 -8.00 -5.41 -6.01
C GLU A 111 -7.68 -5.87 -4.58
N LEU A 112 -6.49 -5.55 -4.07
CA LEU A 112 -6.09 -5.83 -2.69
C LEU A 112 -6.99 -5.10 -1.67
N ARG A 113 -7.30 -3.83 -1.94
CA ARG A 113 -8.18 -3.03 -1.10
C ARG A 113 -9.58 -3.63 -1.00
N ARG A 114 -10.18 -4.00 -2.14
CA ARG A 114 -11.49 -4.64 -2.21
C ARG A 114 -11.47 -5.95 -1.42
N PHE A 115 -10.42 -6.75 -1.60
CA PHE A 115 -10.24 -7.98 -0.84
C PHE A 115 -10.18 -7.74 0.67
N ARG A 116 -9.44 -6.73 1.13
CA ARG A 116 -9.40 -6.37 2.54
C ARG A 116 -10.80 -6.11 3.11
N HIS A 117 -11.65 -5.38 2.37
CA HIS A 117 -13.03 -5.12 2.81
C HIS A 117 -13.85 -6.41 2.90
N VAL A 118 -13.65 -7.35 1.98
CA VAL A 118 -14.28 -8.67 2.03
C VAL A 118 -13.75 -9.47 3.24
N PHE A 119 -12.44 -9.54 3.42
CA PHE A 119 -11.78 -10.31 4.47
C PHE A 119 -12.19 -9.84 5.87
N ARG A 120 -12.31 -8.54 6.10
CA ARG A 120 -12.77 -8.00 7.40
C ARG A 120 -14.22 -8.36 7.73
N ASN A 121 -15.04 -8.68 6.72
CA ASN A 121 -16.45 -9.02 6.89
C ASN A 121 -16.74 -10.52 6.78
N LEU A 122 -15.72 -11.39 6.93
CA LEU A 122 -15.84 -12.84 6.75
C LEU A 122 -16.79 -13.55 7.73
N TYR A 123 -17.38 -12.84 8.71
CA TYR A 123 -18.14 -13.35 9.86
C TYR A 123 -19.25 -14.37 9.54
N LYS A 124 -19.66 -14.55 8.27
CA LYS A 124 -20.72 -15.49 7.85
C LYS A 124 -20.39 -16.29 6.59
N THR A 125 -19.19 -16.17 6.02
CA THR A 125 -18.83 -16.76 4.73
C THR A 125 -17.42 -17.32 4.74
N GLN A 126 -17.20 -18.46 4.11
CA GLN A 126 -15.85 -19.00 3.90
C GLN A 126 -15.14 -18.27 2.75
N LEU A 127 -13.81 -18.27 2.78
CA LEU A 127 -13.01 -17.81 1.65
C LEU A 127 -13.17 -18.77 0.47
N HIS A 128 -13.50 -18.23 -0.70
CA HIS A 128 -13.53 -19.01 -1.94
C HIS A 128 -12.12 -19.07 -2.55
N PRO A 129 -11.50 -20.25 -2.69
CA PRO A 129 -10.12 -20.38 -3.17
C PRO A 129 -9.85 -19.66 -4.49
N GLY A 130 -10.77 -19.79 -5.46
CA GLY A 130 -10.64 -19.12 -6.75
C GLY A 130 -10.63 -17.59 -6.67
N LYS A 131 -11.30 -16.98 -5.67
CA LYS A 131 -11.29 -15.52 -5.48
C LYS A 131 -9.99 -15.07 -4.82
N VAL A 132 -9.49 -15.86 -3.86
CA VAL A 132 -8.20 -15.59 -3.20
C VAL A 132 -7.06 -15.67 -4.22
N LYS A 133 -7.08 -16.63 -5.15
CA LYS A 133 -6.11 -16.72 -6.26
C LYS A 133 -6.03 -15.44 -7.07
N ILE A 134 -7.17 -14.88 -7.48
CA ILE A 134 -7.21 -13.64 -8.28
C ILE A 134 -6.50 -12.49 -7.55
N VAL A 135 -6.76 -12.35 -6.25
CA VAL A 135 -6.13 -11.32 -5.43
C VAL A 135 -4.64 -11.59 -5.24
N LEU A 136 -4.25 -12.84 -5.02
CA LEU A 136 -2.84 -13.22 -4.90
C LEU A 136 -2.04 -12.91 -6.17
N GLU A 137 -2.60 -13.17 -7.35
CA GLU A 137 -1.97 -12.80 -8.62
C GLU A 137 -1.71 -11.28 -8.71
N SER A 138 -2.61 -10.44 -8.17
CA SER A 138 -2.39 -9.00 -8.17
C SER A 138 -1.23 -8.55 -7.28
N THR A 139 -0.79 -9.38 -6.31
CA THR A 139 0.32 -9.06 -5.40
C THR A 139 1.69 -9.44 -5.92
N ARG A 140 1.80 -10.30 -6.94
CA ARG A 140 3.08 -10.82 -7.45
C ARG A 140 3.97 -9.72 -8.02
N GLY A 141 5.13 -9.47 -7.40
CA GLY A 141 6.04 -8.38 -7.79
C GLY A 141 5.54 -6.97 -7.42
N LEU A 142 4.42 -6.85 -6.69
CA LEU A 142 3.82 -5.55 -6.38
C LEU A 142 4.74 -4.66 -5.55
N ALA A 143 5.41 -5.22 -4.55
CA ALA A 143 6.33 -4.48 -3.68
C ALA A 143 7.60 -4.01 -4.43
N ASP A 144 8.07 -4.79 -5.39
CA ASP A 144 9.22 -4.44 -6.22
C ASP A 144 8.86 -3.33 -7.22
N ASP A 145 7.71 -3.43 -7.86
CA ASP A 145 7.19 -2.38 -8.74
C ASP A 145 6.96 -1.08 -7.96
N PHE A 146 6.47 -1.17 -6.72
CA PHE A 146 6.29 -0.01 -5.86
C PHE A 146 7.62 0.59 -5.38
N THR A 147 8.69 -0.20 -5.26
CA THR A 147 10.02 0.31 -4.88
C THR A 147 10.48 1.43 -5.81
N LYS A 148 10.24 1.30 -7.13
CA LYS A 148 10.58 2.34 -8.10
C LYS A 148 9.81 3.64 -7.86
N LEU A 149 8.50 3.54 -7.61
CA LEU A 149 7.66 4.69 -7.30
C LEU A 149 8.11 5.39 -6.01
N HIS A 150 8.48 4.60 -5.00
CA HIS A 150 9.04 5.10 -3.76
C HIS A 150 10.38 5.83 -3.98
N GLU A 151 11.30 5.26 -4.75
CA GLU A 151 12.61 5.86 -5.06
C GLU A 151 12.44 7.19 -5.81
N ASP A 152 11.53 7.25 -6.77
CA ASP A 152 11.24 8.47 -7.51
C ASP A 152 10.64 9.55 -6.60
N PHE A 153 9.70 9.17 -5.75
CA PHE A 153 9.06 10.10 -4.83
C PHE A 153 10.02 10.62 -3.75
N THR A 154 10.85 9.74 -3.17
CA THR A 154 11.85 10.15 -2.17
C THR A 154 12.97 10.99 -2.76
N ARG A 155 13.34 10.75 -4.02
CA ARG A 155 14.26 11.64 -4.76
C ARG A 155 13.67 13.03 -4.90
N TRP A 156 12.39 13.14 -5.30
CA TRP A 156 11.69 14.42 -5.36
C TRP A 156 11.62 15.12 -3.99
N LEU A 157 11.32 14.38 -2.91
CA LEU A 157 11.37 14.91 -1.54
C LEU A 157 12.76 15.47 -1.20
N GLY A 158 13.83 14.81 -1.62
CA GLY A 158 15.20 15.28 -1.43
C GLY A 158 15.48 16.62 -2.13
N THR A 159 14.99 16.78 -3.36
CA THR A 159 15.06 18.06 -4.10
C THR A 159 14.27 19.15 -3.37
N LEU A 160 13.03 18.84 -2.96
CA LEU A 160 12.18 19.78 -2.21
C LEU A 160 12.83 20.23 -0.88
N ALA A 161 13.51 19.32 -0.18
CA ALA A 161 14.21 19.67 1.05
C ALA A 161 15.36 20.66 0.81
N ALA A 162 16.12 20.48 -0.27
CA ALA A 162 17.23 21.37 -0.64
C ALA A 162 16.73 22.77 -1.02
N GLU A 163 15.61 22.87 -1.74
CA GLU A 163 15.00 24.16 -2.14
C GLU A 163 14.47 24.97 -0.95
N ILE A 164 14.15 24.33 0.18
CA ILE A 164 13.65 25.01 1.39
C ILE A 164 14.79 25.55 2.27
N ASP A 165 15.99 24.98 2.14
CA ASP A 165 17.18 25.44 2.87
C ASP A 165 17.90 26.62 2.18
N GLU A 166 17.53 26.94 0.92
CA GLU A 166 17.98 28.12 0.16
C GLU A 166 17.15 29.38 0.48
#